data_AF-A0A356W7K4-F1
#
_entry.id   AF-A0A356W7K4-F1
#
_cell.length_a   1.000
_cell.length_b   1.000
_cell.length_c   1.000
_cell.angle_alpha   90.00
_cell.angle_beta   90.00
_cell.angle_gamma   90.00
#
_symmetry.space_group_name_H-M   'P 1'
#
loop_
_entity.id
_entity.type
_entity.pdbx_description
1 polymer ?
#
loop_
_entity_poly.entity_id
_entity_poly.type
_entity_poly.pdbx_seq_one_letter_code
_entity_poly.pdbx_strand_id
1 'polypeptide(L)'
;VHAKGGKIAPQIWHMGMVRKVGSGPNPDAPTDSPSGMTHTGKQVIDAPTSAEIDDMVLAYADAAAEAEKLGFDCVEVHGAHGYLIDQFFWDAMNQRDDKFGGTSLVERASFASDILKEIRKRVSPDFPVILRYSQWKQQDYGARLATTPDDLEAFLKVFVDAGVDVLHASQRRYWEPEFPEIDGENGLNGAGWAKKLTGLPTITVGSVGLSGDFIKAFQGEGSGTRSLDDLEERLARDEFDLVAVGRALLQDPAWARKIHEGRTEELTDYDAASLATLS
;
A
#
# COMPACT_ATOMS: atom_id res chain seq x y z
N VAL A 1 -5.92 -10.55 -19.36
CA VAL A 1 -6.93 -10.29 -18.30
C VAL A 1 -8.27 -9.89 -18.88
N HIS A 2 -8.36 -8.84 -19.71
CA HIS A 2 -9.64 -8.36 -20.28
C HIS A 2 -10.44 -9.39 -21.06
N ALA A 3 -9.80 -10.28 -21.82
CA ALA A 3 -10.48 -11.36 -22.55
C ALA A 3 -11.26 -12.35 -21.64
N LYS A 4 -11.04 -12.32 -20.32
CA LYS A 4 -11.77 -13.10 -19.32
C LYS A 4 -12.70 -12.23 -18.46
N GLY A 5 -12.94 -10.97 -18.85
CA GLY A 5 -13.81 -10.02 -18.14
C GLY A 5 -13.16 -9.37 -16.91
N GLY A 6 -11.89 -9.65 -16.62
CA GLY A 6 -11.18 -9.04 -15.49
C GLY A 6 -10.64 -7.64 -15.81
N LYS A 7 -10.29 -6.92 -14.74
CA LYS A 7 -9.58 -5.63 -14.76
C LYS A 7 -8.15 -5.82 -14.26
N ILE A 8 -7.20 -4.99 -14.71
CA ILE A 8 -5.80 -5.09 -14.31
C ILE A 8 -5.21 -3.71 -14.04
N ALA A 9 -4.47 -3.61 -12.93
CA ALA A 9 -3.72 -2.44 -12.50
C ALA A 9 -2.27 -2.84 -12.24
N PRO A 10 -1.26 -2.12 -12.75
CA PRO A 10 0.10 -2.28 -12.27
C PRO A 10 0.29 -1.46 -10.98
N GLN A 11 1.06 -2.02 -10.05
CA GLN A 11 1.53 -1.26 -8.90
C GLN A 11 2.88 -0.60 -9.26
N ILE A 12 2.92 0.73 -9.30
CA ILE A 12 4.14 1.50 -9.55
C ILE A 12 4.90 1.62 -8.24
N TRP A 13 6.12 1.09 -8.23
CA TRP A 13 6.86 0.85 -7.01
C TRP A 13 8.33 1.23 -7.15
N HIS A 14 8.86 1.93 -6.14
CA HIS A 14 10.27 2.26 -6.01
C HIS A 14 10.79 1.76 -4.66
N MET A 15 11.80 0.90 -4.68
CA MET A 15 12.30 0.23 -3.47
C MET A 15 12.94 1.19 -2.45
N GLY A 16 13.42 2.35 -2.92
CA GLY A 16 14.17 3.30 -2.09
C GLY A 16 15.31 2.60 -1.35
N MET A 17 15.52 2.94 -0.08
CA MET A 17 16.59 2.39 0.77
C MET A 17 16.53 0.87 1.00
N VAL A 18 15.42 0.20 0.66
CA VAL A 18 15.30 -1.27 0.77
C VAL A 18 16.02 -1.98 -0.39
N ARG A 19 16.35 -1.26 -1.47
CA ARG A 19 17.07 -1.81 -2.61
C ARG A 19 18.43 -2.36 -2.17
N LYS A 20 18.68 -3.62 -2.48
CA LYS A 20 20.00 -4.24 -2.32
C LYS A 20 20.88 -3.93 -3.53
N VAL A 21 21.96 -3.16 -3.32
CA VAL A 21 22.96 -2.86 -4.36
C VAL A 21 23.54 -4.16 -4.93
N GLY A 22 23.75 -4.19 -6.26
CA GLY A 22 24.25 -5.38 -6.96
C GLY A 22 23.19 -6.46 -7.20
N SER A 23 21.89 -6.13 -7.07
CA SER A 23 20.79 -7.09 -7.29
C SER A 23 19.71 -6.52 -8.20
N GLY A 24 18.79 -7.40 -8.61
CA GLY A 24 17.68 -7.05 -9.50
C GLY A 24 18.11 -6.89 -10.96
N PRO A 25 17.21 -6.40 -11.82
CA PRO A 25 17.48 -6.25 -13.26
C PRO A 25 18.52 -5.17 -13.58
N ASN A 26 18.71 -4.21 -12.67
CA ASN A 26 19.67 -3.10 -12.81
C ASN A 26 20.59 -3.07 -11.58
N PRO A 27 21.63 -3.93 -11.52
CA PRO A 27 22.48 -4.06 -10.33
C PRO A 27 23.29 -2.80 -10.00
N ASP A 28 23.65 -2.03 -11.04
CA ASP A 28 24.51 -0.84 -10.94
C ASP A 28 23.73 0.47 -10.69
N ALA A 29 22.40 0.42 -10.67
CA ALA A 29 21.59 1.59 -10.36
C ALA A 29 21.90 2.11 -8.94
N PRO A 30 21.86 3.43 -8.71
CA PRO A 30 21.95 3.97 -7.36
C PRO A 30 20.73 3.54 -6.51
N THR A 31 20.81 3.78 -5.21
CA THR A 31 19.68 3.64 -4.29
C THR A 31 19.21 5.02 -3.90
N ASP A 32 17.90 5.23 -3.86
CA ASP A 32 17.31 6.53 -3.48
C ASP A 32 16.71 6.49 -2.06
N SER A 33 16.59 7.68 -1.48
CA SER A 33 15.90 7.90 -0.20
C SER A 33 15.66 9.40 0.00
N PRO A 34 14.82 9.82 0.97
CA PRO A 34 14.58 11.25 1.20
C PRO A 34 15.83 12.01 1.66
N SER A 35 16.60 11.43 2.59
CA SER A 35 17.74 12.11 3.24
C SER A 35 19.04 11.32 3.21
N GLY A 36 19.11 10.18 2.52
CA GLY A 36 20.29 9.32 2.53
C GLY A 36 20.44 8.48 3.80
N MET A 37 19.39 8.41 4.61
CA MET A 37 19.40 7.81 5.95
C MET A 37 18.64 6.48 6.00
N THR A 38 19.12 5.56 6.84
CA THR A 38 18.37 4.35 7.21
C THR A 38 17.28 4.65 8.24
N HIS A 39 16.37 3.71 8.48
CA HIS A 39 15.35 3.80 9.54
C HIS A 39 15.92 3.97 10.97
N THR A 40 17.22 3.72 11.17
CA THR A 40 17.92 3.95 12.44
C THR A 40 18.61 5.32 12.49
N GLY A 41 18.31 6.22 11.55
CA GLY A 41 18.92 7.55 11.46
C GLY A 41 20.40 7.55 11.02
N LYS A 42 20.90 6.46 10.42
CA LYS A 42 22.29 6.40 9.96
C LYS A 42 22.39 6.90 8.52
N GLN A 43 23.22 7.92 8.26
CA GLN A 43 23.59 8.34 6.91
C GLN A 43 24.39 7.23 6.21
N VAL A 44 23.96 6.81 5.03
CA VAL A 44 24.61 5.75 4.24
C VAL A 44 24.86 6.12 2.78
N ILE A 45 24.15 7.11 2.25
CA ILE A 45 24.36 7.74 0.94
C ILE A 45 24.11 9.24 1.06
N ASP A 46 24.47 10.04 0.06
CA ASP A 46 24.12 11.46 0.05
C ASP A 46 22.60 11.66 -0.15
N ALA A 47 22.05 12.73 0.43
CA ALA A 47 20.66 13.10 0.20
C ALA A 47 20.48 13.60 -1.24
N PRO A 48 19.42 13.18 -1.96
CA PRO A 48 19.17 13.70 -3.29
C PRO A 48 18.79 15.18 -3.23
N THR A 49 19.16 15.91 -4.27
CA THR A 49 18.71 17.29 -4.50
C THR A 49 17.20 17.33 -4.75
N SER A 50 16.58 18.50 -4.54
CA SER A 50 15.14 18.66 -4.85
C SER A 50 14.84 18.39 -6.32
N ALA A 51 15.79 18.70 -7.23
CA ALA A 51 15.66 18.42 -8.65
C ALA A 51 15.66 16.91 -8.96
N GLU A 52 16.48 16.12 -8.28
CA GLU A 52 16.45 14.65 -8.42
C GLU A 52 15.15 14.06 -7.89
N ILE A 53 14.59 14.61 -6.80
CA ILE A 53 13.28 14.20 -6.29
C ILE A 53 12.17 14.57 -7.28
N ASP A 54 12.20 15.78 -7.85
CA ASP A 54 11.27 16.17 -8.91
C ASP A 54 11.37 15.20 -10.11
N ASP A 55 12.58 14.74 -10.48
CA ASP A 55 12.76 13.74 -11.54
C ASP A 55 12.13 12.37 -11.17
N MET A 56 12.23 11.95 -9.90
CA MET A 56 11.52 10.77 -9.39
C MET A 56 10.01 10.94 -9.52
N VAL A 57 9.46 12.12 -9.16
CA VAL A 57 8.03 12.43 -9.32
C VAL A 57 7.59 12.22 -10.77
N LEU A 58 8.35 12.77 -11.72
CA LEU A 58 8.04 12.63 -13.15
C LEU A 58 8.12 11.17 -13.61
N ALA A 59 9.07 10.39 -13.10
CA ALA A 59 9.19 8.96 -13.43
C ALA A 59 7.94 8.15 -13.02
N TYR A 60 7.34 8.43 -11.85
CA TYR A 60 6.05 7.82 -11.47
C TYR A 60 4.93 8.23 -12.45
N ALA A 61 4.90 9.50 -12.83
CA ALA A 61 3.87 10.03 -13.71
C ALA A 61 3.99 9.50 -15.16
N ASP A 62 5.22 9.33 -15.68
CA ASP A 62 5.49 8.66 -16.96
C ASP A 62 5.07 7.20 -16.92
N ALA A 63 5.38 6.48 -15.84
CA ALA A 63 4.97 5.09 -15.68
C ALA A 63 3.44 4.93 -15.67
N ALA A 64 2.71 5.86 -15.05
CA ALA A 64 1.25 5.84 -15.04
C ALA A 64 0.65 6.13 -16.43
N ALA A 65 1.21 7.11 -17.15
CA ALA A 65 0.79 7.43 -18.51
C ALA A 65 1.01 6.27 -19.48
N GLU A 66 2.17 5.60 -19.39
CA GLU A 66 2.44 4.41 -20.19
C GLU A 66 1.55 3.24 -19.79
N ALA A 67 1.21 3.07 -18.51
CA ALA A 67 0.24 2.05 -18.08
C ALA A 67 -1.14 2.26 -18.73
N GLU A 68 -1.68 3.47 -18.71
CA GLU A 68 -2.95 3.77 -19.39
C GLU A 68 -2.85 3.48 -20.91
N LYS A 69 -1.79 3.96 -21.56
CA LYS A 69 -1.55 3.75 -22.99
C LYS A 69 -1.44 2.27 -23.38
N LEU A 70 -0.89 1.44 -22.50
CA LEU A 70 -0.84 -0.02 -22.67
C LEU A 70 -2.18 -0.72 -22.44
N GLY A 71 -3.21 0.02 -22.01
CA GLY A 71 -4.56 -0.47 -21.82
C GLY A 71 -4.82 -1.06 -20.43
N PHE A 72 -3.98 -0.78 -19.42
CA PHE A 72 -4.36 -1.06 -18.03
C PHE A 72 -5.61 -0.27 -17.65
N ASP A 73 -6.36 -0.72 -16.64
CA ASP A 73 -7.63 -0.09 -16.26
C ASP A 73 -7.46 0.98 -15.18
N CYS A 74 -6.36 0.94 -14.43
CA CYS A 74 -5.96 1.91 -13.42
C CYS A 74 -4.49 1.70 -13.05
N VAL A 75 -3.97 2.51 -12.11
CA VAL A 75 -2.65 2.31 -11.48
C VAL A 75 -2.76 2.34 -9.97
N GLU A 76 -1.88 1.60 -9.29
CA GLU A 76 -1.66 1.73 -7.86
C GLU A 76 -0.28 2.32 -7.57
N VAL A 77 -0.22 3.44 -6.87
CA VAL A 77 1.03 4.05 -6.39
C VAL A 77 1.39 3.44 -5.04
N HIS A 78 2.59 2.84 -4.94
CA HIS A 78 3.01 2.18 -3.71
C HIS A 78 3.67 3.14 -2.71
N GLY A 79 2.90 3.62 -1.74
CA GLY A 79 3.32 4.47 -0.63
C GLY A 79 3.29 3.79 0.74
N ALA A 80 3.65 2.51 0.82
CA ALA A 80 3.58 1.71 2.05
C ALA A 80 4.86 0.90 2.31
N HIS A 81 4.89 0.22 3.45
CA HIS A 81 5.85 -0.84 3.82
C HIS A 81 7.34 -0.43 3.88
N GLY A 82 7.62 0.86 4.05
CA GLY A 82 8.97 1.40 4.14
C GLY A 82 9.70 1.47 2.81
N TYR A 83 8.97 1.53 1.69
CA TYR A 83 9.50 1.86 0.36
C TYR A 83 9.56 3.36 0.12
N LEU A 84 10.07 3.82 -1.03
CA LEU A 84 10.50 5.21 -1.21
C LEU A 84 9.49 6.26 -0.72
N ILE A 85 8.26 6.22 -1.21
CA ILE A 85 7.21 7.17 -0.78
C ILE A 85 6.96 7.10 0.74
N ASP A 86 6.92 5.90 1.30
CA ASP A 86 6.71 5.70 2.73
C ASP A 86 7.92 6.13 3.58
N GLN A 87 9.13 6.09 3.00
CA GLN A 87 10.34 6.65 3.60
C GLN A 87 10.23 8.17 3.70
N PHE A 88 9.60 8.85 2.73
CA PHE A 88 9.32 10.28 2.84
C PHE A 88 8.39 10.59 4.01
N PHE A 89 7.39 9.74 4.29
CA PHE A 89 6.46 9.97 5.42
C PHE A 89 7.15 9.84 6.78
N TRP A 90 8.24 9.09 6.85
CA TRP A 90 8.87 8.68 8.10
C TRP A 90 9.93 9.68 8.56
N ASP A 91 9.69 10.31 9.71
CA ASP A 91 10.61 11.30 10.30
C ASP A 91 12.05 10.75 10.42
N ALA A 92 12.21 9.51 10.87
CA ALA A 92 13.52 8.87 11.01
C ALA A 92 14.34 8.76 9.70
N MET A 93 13.70 8.85 8.53
CA MET A 93 14.34 8.73 7.21
C MET A 93 14.26 10.00 6.36
N ASN A 94 13.41 10.96 6.76
CA ASN A 94 13.22 12.22 6.08
C ASN A 94 13.45 13.40 7.02
N GLN A 95 14.69 13.89 7.01
CA GLN A 95 15.18 15.04 7.76
C GLN A 95 15.41 16.25 6.83
N ARG A 96 14.69 16.30 5.69
CA ARG A 96 14.82 17.41 4.74
C ARG A 96 14.18 18.69 5.32
N ASP A 97 14.71 19.83 4.89
CA ASP A 97 14.25 21.18 5.21
C ASP A 97 13.63 21.92 4.01
N ASP A 98 13.47 21.23 2.88
CA ASP A 98 12.80 21.72 1.67
C ASP A 98 11.33 21.29 1.59
N LYS A 99 10.68 21.53 0.45
CA LYS A 99 9.25 21.22 0.24
C LYS A 99 8.87 19.74 0.43
N PHE A 100 9.84 18.82 0.44
CA PHE A 100 9.61 17.39 0.59
C PHE A 100 9.87 16.87 2.00
N GLY A 101 10.34 17.74 2.92
CA GLY A 101 10.59 17.43 4.31
C GLY A 101 9.66 18.16 5.25
N GLY A 102 10.12 18.39 6.48
CA GLY A 102 9.38 19.13 7.50
C GLY A 102 9.06 18.31 8.76
N THR A 103 8.58 19.04 9.76
CA THR A 103 8.33 18.47 11.10
C THR A 103 7.02 17.70 11.16
N SER A 104 6.05 18.04 10.31
CA SER A 104 4.75 17.39 10.28
C SER A 104 4.67 16.27 9.24
N LEU A 105 3.77 15.32 9.47
CA LEU A 105 3.45 14.27 8.50
C LEU A 105 2.89 14.84 7.18
N VAL A 106 2.14 15.94 7.25
CA VAL A 106 1.53 16.62 6.09
C VAL A 106 2.59 17.20 5.17
N GLU A 107 3.60 17.88 5.72
CA GLU A 107 4.70 18.44 4.90
C GLU A 107 5.50 17.32 4.21
N ARG A 108 5.79 16.25 4.96
CA ARG A 108 6.46 15.04 4.46
C ARG A 108 5.63 14.27 3.41
N ALA A 109 4.31 14.43 3.39
CA ALA A 109 3.42 13.83 2.39
C ALA A 109 3.48 14.52 1.02
N SER A 110 4.17 15.67 0.91
CA SER A 110 4.25 16.46 -0.33
C SER A 110 4.83 15.68 -1.51
N PHE A 111 5.78 14.77 -1.28
CA PHE A 111 6.34 13.93 -2.36
C PHE A 111 5.26 13.07 -3.04
N ALA A 112 4.43 12.39 -2.25
CA ALA A 112 3.30 11.63 -2.80
C ALA A 112 2.22 12.53 -3.41
N SER A 113 1.97 13.71 -2.81
CA SER A 113 1.05 14.71 -3.39
C SER A 113 1.49 15.14 -4.79
N ASP A 114 2.78 15.45 -4.97
CA ASP A 114 3.35 15.87 -6.25
C ASP A 114 3.29 14.73 -7.28
N ILE A 115 3.56 13.47 -6.88
CA ILE A 115 3.36 12.28 -7.72
C ILE A 115 1.92 12.19 -8.23
N LEU A 116 0.94 12.28 -7.33
CA LEU A 116 -0.47 12.17 -7.69
C LEU A 116 -0.89 13.30 -8.65
N LYS A 117 -0.46 14.54 -8.37
CA LYS A 117 -0.73 15.70 -9.23
C LYS A 117 -0.12 15.54 -10.62
N GLU A 118 1.11 15.06 -10.73
CA GLU A 118 1.75 14.84 -12.03
C GLU A 118 1.12 13.67 -12.79
N ILE A 119 0.72 12.59 -12.09
CA ILE A 119 -0.08 11.51 -12.71
C ILE A 119 -1.36 12.10 -13.30
N ARG A 120 -2.12 12.87 -12.51
CA ARG A 120 -3.38 13.50 -12.97
C ARG A 120 -3.23 14.40 -14.18
N LYS A 121 -2.07 15.02 -14.39
CA LYS A 121 -1.79 15.83 -15.59
C LYS A 121 -1.57 15.01 -16.85
N ARG A 122 -1.24 13.72 -16.73
CA ARG A 122 -0.76 12.88 -17.85
C ARG A 122 -1.72 11.79 -18.28
N VAL A 123 -2.60 11.35 -17.41
CA VAL A 123 -3.59 10.31 -17.70
C VAL A 123 -4.99 10.91 -17.89
N SER A 124 -5.92 10.13 -18.45
CA SER A 124 -7.29 10.60 -18.65
C SER A 124 -8.00 10.94 -17.32
N PRO A 125 -8.97 11.87 -17.32
CA PRO A 125 -9.73 12.23 -16.13
C PRO A 125 -10.40 11.03 -15.43
N ASP A 126 -10.90 10.07 -16.21
CA ASP A 126 -11.61 8.89 -15.71
C ASP A 126 -10.70 7.69 -15.40
N PHE A 127 -9.38 7.81 -15.59
CA PHE A 127 -8.42 6.75 -15.30
C PHE A 127 -8.15 6.67 -13.79
N PRO A 128 -8.57 5.63 -13.04
CA PRO A 128 -8.45 5.62 -11.59
C PRO A 128 -7.00 5.54 -11.10
N VAL A 129 -6.71 6.25 -10.01
CA VAL A 129 -5.43 6.22 -9.28
C VAL A 129 -5.66 5.77 -7.86
N ILE A 130 -5.07 4.64 -7.53
CA ILE A 130 -5.09 4.06 -6.19
C ILE A 130 -3.79 4.49 -5.49
N LEU A 131 -3.89 4.97 -4.24
CA LEU A 131 -2.70 5.10 -3.38
C LEU A 131 -2.75 4.02 -2.30
N ARG A 132 -1.69 3.22 -2.24
CA ARG A 132 -1.50 2.27 -1.14
C ARG A 132 -0.63 2.87 -0.05
N TYR A 133 -1.11 2.91 1.18
CA TYR A 133 -0.35 3.41 2.34
C TYR A 133 -0.39 2.42 3.51
N SER A 134 0.51 2.56 4.48
CA SER A 134 0.49 1.77 5.72
C SER A 134 0.91 2.58 6.94
N GLN A 135 0.26 2.31 8.06
CA GLN A 135 0.65 2.88 9.36
C GLN A 135 1.92 2.21 9.91
N TRP A 136 2.09 0.91 9.65
CA TRP A 136 3.26 0.11 10.05
C TRP A 136 4.33 0.02 8.95
N LYS A 137 5.53 -0.47 9.31
CA LYS A 137 6.66 -0.70 8.39
C LYS A 137 7.21 -2.12 8.57
N GLN A 138 7.79 -2.70 7.52
CA GLN A 138 8.44 -4.02 7.63
C GLN A 138 9.70 -3.97 8.52
N GLN A 139 10.34 -2.80 8.57
CA GLN A 139 11.57 -2.52 9.31
C GLN A 139 11.27 -2.22 10.79
N ASP A 140 10.07 -1.73 11.09
CA ASP A 140 9.60 -1.43 12.44
C ASP A 140 8.07 -1.59 12.50
N TYR A 141 7.62 -2.68 13.13
CA TYR A 141 6.19 -2.97 13.29
C TYR A 141 5.51 -2.09 14.34
N GLY A 142 6.27 -1.40 15.20
CA GLY A 142 5.74 -0.43 16.15
C GLY A 142 5.59 0.97 15.55
N ALA A 143 6.15 1.20 14.35
CA ALA A 143 5.98 2.47 13.65
C ALA A 143 4.50 2.75 13.37
N ARG A 144 4.14 4.02 13.54
CA ARG A 144 2.82 4.55 13.27
C ARG A 144 2.97 5.96 12.70
N LEU A 145 2.36 6.24 11.55
CA LEU A 145 2.45 7.56 10.91
C LEU A 145 1.53 8.56 11.62
N ALA A 146 0.28 8.19 11.84
CA ALA A 146 -0.74 9.02 12.46
C ALA A 146 -1.22 8.39 13.77
N THR A 147 -1.06 9.12 14.87
CA THR A 147 -1.42 8.64 16.22
C THR A 147 -2.85 8.96 16.61
N THR A 148 -3.51 9.86 15.89
CA THR A 148 -4.92 10.23 16.10
C THR A 148 -5.69 10.20 14.79
N PRO A 149 -7.04 10.11 14.81
CA PRO A 149 -7.85 10.24 13.61
C PRO A 149 -7.66 11.59 12.92
N ASP A 150 -7.47 12.68 13.66
CA ASP A 150 -7.25 14.01 13.10
C ASP A 150 -5.92 14.07 12.32
N ASP A 151 -4.86 13.47 12.85
CA ASP A 151 -3.58 13.34 12.14
C ASP A 151 -3.74 12.49 10.86
N LEU A 152 -4.54 11.42 10.94
CA LEU A 152 -4.80 10.56 9.79
C LEU A 152 -5.62 11.30 8.72
N GLU A 153 -6.65 12.04 9.12
CA GLU A 153 -7.46 12.85 8.21
C GLU A 153 -6.61 13.90 7.50
N ALA A 154 -5.81 14.65 8.27
CA ALA A 154 -4.90 15.65 7.71
C ALA A 154 -3.92 15.04 6.70
N PHE A 155 -3.36 13.86 7.02
CA PHE A 155 -2.48 13.11 6.11
C PHE A 155 -3.19 12.64 4.84
N LEU A 156 -4.35 12.00 4.97
CA LEU A 156 -5.09 11.47 3.82
C LEU A 156 -5.63 12.60 2.93
N LYS A 157 -6.01 13.73 3.51
CA LYS A 157 -6.50 14.90 2.78
C LYS A 157 -5.47 15.45 1.79
N VAL A 158 -4.17 15.32 2.08
CA VAL A 158 -3.09 15.68 1.13
C VAL A 158 -3.23 14.93 -0.19
N PHE A 159 -3.66 13.67 -0.14
CA PHE A 159 -3.83 12.80 -1.31
C PHE A 159 -5.18 13.02 -1.99
N VAL A 160 -6.24 13.22 -1.21
CA VAL A 160 -7.57 13.59 -1.72
C VAL A 160 -7.46 14.88 -2.54
N ASP A 161 -6.86 15.92 -1.97
CA ASP A 161 -6.69 17.22 -2.63
C ASP A 161 -5.72 17.13 -3.84
N ALA A 162 -4.88 16.09 -3.92
CA ALA A 162 -4.01 15.82 -5.07
C ALA A 162 -4.69 15.00 -6.18
N GLY A 163 -5.91 14.51 -5.95
CA GLY A 163 -6.69 13.76 -6.94
C GLY A 163 -6.48 12.25 -6.93
N VAL A 164 -6.25 11.64 -5.75
CA VAL A 164 -6.38 10.17 -5.59
C VAL A 164 -7.85 9.76 -5.66
N ASP A 165 -8.15 8.63 -6.28
CA ASP A 165 -9.51 8.12 -6.41
C ASP A 165 -9.85 7.05 -5.35
N VAL A 166 -8.85 6.25 -4.94
CA VAL A 166 -9.04 5.12 -4.02
C VAL A 166 -7.88 5.02 -3.04
N LEU A 167 -8.20 4.77 -1.77
CA LEU A 167 -7.21 4.55 -0.72
C LEU A 167 -7.11 3.07 -0.34
N HIS A 168 -5.96 2.47 -0.61
CA HIS A 168 -5.67 1.09 -0.21
C HIS A 168 -4.90 1.10 1.12
N ALA A 169 -5.62 0.89 2.21
CA ALA A 169 -5.07 0.93 3.58
C ALA A 169 -4.49 -0.43 3.96
N SER A 170 -3.16 -0.54 3.93
CA SER A 170 -2.50 -1.80 4.25
C SER A 170 -2.36 -2.03 5.74
N GLN A 171 -2.92 -3.14 6.23
CA GLN A 171 -2.74 -3.62 7.60
C GLN A 171 -2.15 -5.04 7.63
N ARG A 172 -1.65 -5.45 8.79
CA ARG A 172 -1.19 -6.83 9.02
C ARG A 172 -2.38 -7.79 9.05
N ARG A 173 -3.44 -7.39 9.73
CA ARG A 173 -4.69 -8.13 9.88
C ARG A 173 -5.85 -7.15 9.66
N TYR A 174 -6.76 -7.47 8.76
CA TYR A 174 -7.85 -6.55 8.41
C TYR A 174 -8.82 -6.32 9.59
N TRP A 175 -8.88 -7.24 10.55
CA TRP A 175 -9.80 -7.19 11.69
C TRP A 175 -9.24 -6.43 12.89
N GLU A 176 -7.99 -5.97 12.83
CA GLU A 176 -7.43 -5.14 13.90
C GLU A 176 -7.98 -3.70 13.78
N PRO A 177 -8.57 -3.14 14.86
CA PRO A 177 -9.03 -1.77 14.86
C PRO A 177 -7.85 -0.81 14.75
N GLU A 178 -8.04 0.29 14.00
CA GLU A 178 -6.98 1.29 13.83
C GLU A 178 -6.81 2.13 15.09
N PHE A 179 -7.91 2.60 15.70
CA PHE A 179 -7.93 3.45 16.89
C PHE A 179 -8.80 2.84 18.02
N PRO A 180 -8.40 1.68 18.58
CA PRO A 180 -9.19 0.96 19.59
C PRO A 180 -9.51 1.78 20.84
N GLU A 181 -8.69 2.78 21.16
CA GLU A 181 -8.93 3.73 22.24
C GLU A 181 -10.12 4.68 22.01
N ILE A 182 -10.62 4.75 20.77
CA ILE A 182 -11.73 5.63 20.35
C ILE A 182 -12.99 4.83 20.08
N ASP A 183 -12.90 3.78 19.26
CA ASP A 183 -14.05 2.99 18.80
C ASP A 183 -14.06 1.53 19.28
N GLY A 184 -13.13 1.18 20.17
CA GLY A 184 -13.09 -0.10 20.87
C GLY A 184 -12.41 -1.22 20.08
N GLU A 185 -12.32 -2.40 20.71
CA GLU A 185 -11.63 -3.56 20.14
C GLU A 185 -12.27 -4.10 18.84
N ASN A 186 -13.53 -3.77 18.59
CA ASN A 186 -14.28 -4.11 17.37
C ASN A 186 -14.49 -2.89 16.45
N GLY A 187 -13.64 -1.88 16.60
CA GLY A 187 -13.70 -0.64 15.85
C GLY A 187 -13.41 -0.77 14.35
N LEU A 188 -13.42 0.37 13.68
CA LEU A 188 -13.04 0.44 12.27
C LEU A 188 -11.54 0.14 12.13
N ASN A 189 -11.23 -0.61 11.10
CA ASN A 189 -9.85 -0.84 10.69
C ASN A 189 -9.33 0.36 9.87
N GLY A 190 -8.09 0.29 9.38
CA GLY A 190 -7.48 1.39 8.65
C GLY A 190 -8.25 1.81 7.39
N ALA A 191 -8.84 0.86 6.65
CA ALA A 191 -9.67 1.15 5.49
C ALA A 191 -11.00 1.82 5.90
N GLY A 192 -11.64 1.33 6.97
CA GLY A 192 -12.85 1.93 7.52
C GLY A 192 -12.66 3.36 8.01
N TRP A 193 -11.55 3.64 8.70
CA TRP A 193 -11.20 5.00 9.06
C TRP A 193 -10.92 5.88 7.84
N ALA A 194 -10.18 5.39 6.85
CA ALA A 194 -9.94 6.14 5.61
C ALA A 194 -11.25 6.50 4.89
N LYS A 195 -12.19 5.55 4.78
CA LYS A 195 -13.50 5.77 4.16
C LYS A 195 -14.30 6.80 4.95
N LYS A 196 -14.39 6.63 6.27
CA LYS A 196 -15.10 7.55 7.17
C LYS A 196 -14.57 8.99 7.09
N LEU A 197 -13.24 9.16 7.04
CA LEU A 197 -12.60 10.47 7.09
C LEU A 197 -12.59 11.18 5.73
N THR A 198 -12.52 10.44 4.62
CA THR A 198 -12.33 11.03 3.28
C THR A 198 -13.55 10.94 2.38
N GLY A 199 -14.45 9.99 2.65
CA GLY A 199 -15.56 9.65 1.75
C GLY A 199 -15.14 8.97 0.44
N LEU A 200 -13.84 8.72 0.22
CA LEU A 200 -13.36 7.99 -0.96
C LEU A 200 -13.57 6.49 -0.81
N PRO A 201 -13.70 5.75 -1.93
CA PRO A 201 -13.61 4.31 -1.93
C PRO A 201 -12.30 3.81 -1.31
N THR A 202 -12.37 2.70 -0.58
CA THR A 202 -11.22 2.12 0.12
C THR A 202 -11.06 0.64 -0.12
N ILE A 203 -9.80 0.20 -0.07
CA ILE A 203 -9.41 -1.21 -0.17
C ILE A 203 -8.82 -1.64 1.17
N THR A 204 -9.43 -2.64 1.79
CA THR A 204 -8.89 -3.31 2.98
C THR A 204 -7.97 -4.47 2.61
N VAL A 205 -6.97 -4.73 3.44
CA VAL A 205 -6.08 -5.89 3.31
C VAL A 205 -5.47 -6.27 4.66
N GLY A 206 -5.18 -7.57 4.83
CA GLY A 206 -4.42 -8.08 5.97
C GLY A 206 -4.91 -9.48 6.35
N SER A 207 -4.14 -10.52 6.02
CA SER A 207 -4.49 -11.93 6.31
C SER A 207 -5.92 -12.35 5.92
N VAL A 208 -6.42 -11.90 4.77
CA VAL A 208 -7.73 -12.32 4.26
C VAL A 208 -7.75 -13.83 4.01
N GLY A 209 -8.72 -14.52 4.59
CA GLY A 209 -8.87 -15.99 4.52
C GLY A 209 -7.81 -16.78 5.30
N LEU A 210 -6.97 -16.12 6.10
CA LEU A 210 -5.82 -16.73 6.77
C LEU A 210 -5.79 -16.36 8.26
N SER A 211 -5.61 -17.35 9.13
CA SER A 211 -5.47 -17.17 10.58
C SER A 211 -4.04 -16.75 11.00
N GLY A 212 -3.03 -17.06 10.19
CA GLY A 212 -1.60 -16.92 10.50
C GLY A 212 -0.96 -15.58 10.17
N ASP A 213 0.20 -15.35 10.77
CA ASP A 213 1.01 -14.13 10.66
C ASP A 213 1.79 -14.10 9.32
N PHE A 214 1.86 -12.93 8.68
CA PHE A 214 2.48 -12.77 7.34
C PHE A 214 3.96 -13.17 7.32
N ILE A 215 4.73 -12.88 8.38
CA ILE A 215 6.17 -13.17 8.44
C ILE A 215 6.44 -14.68 8.53
N LYS A 216 5.63 -15.41 9.29
CA LYS A 216 5.76 -16.85 9.47
C LYS A 216 5.59 -17.62 8.15
N ALA A 217 4.70 -17.12 7.29
CA ALA A 217 4.54 -17.62 5.92
C ALA A 217 5.80 -17.47 5.04
N PHE A 218 6.55 -16.38 5.18
CA PHE A 218 7.84 -16.19 4.49
C PHE A 218 9.00 -16.96 5.14
N GLN A 219 8.81 -17.46 6.37
CA GLN A 219 9.75 -18.33 7.08
C GLN A 219 9.44 -19.82 6.89
N GLY A 220 8.46 -20.17 6.04
CA GLY A 220 8.12 -21.55 5.71
C GLY A 220 7.07 -22.20 6.63
N GLU A 221 6.41 -21.44 7.51
CA GLU A 221 5.29 -21.93 8.32
C GLU A 221 3.95 -21.70 7.58
N GLY A 222 3.12 -22.75 7.49
CA GLY A 222 1.77 -22.65 6.94
C GLY A 222 0.83 -21.77 7.79
N SER A 223 -0.29 -21.35 7.21
CA SER A 223 -1.34 -20.62 7.91
C SER A 223 -2.67 -21.30 7.69
N GLY A 224 -3.36 -21.68 8.79
CA GLY A 224 -4.71 -22.22 8.72
C GLY A 224 -5.70 -21.21 8.13
N THR A 225 -6.78 -21.71 7.54
CA THR A 225 -7.92 -20.91 7.06
C THR A 225 -8.67 -20.23 8.22
N ARG A 226 -9.15 -18.98 8.01
CA ARG A 226 -10.08 -18.28 8.91
C ARG A 226 -11.41 -18.10 8.18
N SER A 227 -12.53 -18.22 8.91
CA SER A 227 -13.84 -17.86 8.35
C SER A 227 -13.84 -16.43 7.79
N LEU A 228 -14.55 -16.24 6.69
CA LEU A 228 -14.76 -14.95 6.05
C LEU A 228 -16.01 -14.22 6.57
N ASP A 229 -16.80 -14.84 7.45
CA ASP A 229 -18.07 -14.26 7.95
C ASP A 229 -17.87 -12.83 8.50
N ASP A 230 -16.83 -12.62 9.31
CA ASP A 230 -16.46 -11.29 9.85
C ASP A 230 -16.12 -10.29 8.73
N LEU A 231 -15.41 -10.72 7.69
CA LEU A 231 -15.11 -9.86 6.53
C LEU A 231 -16.39 -9.49 5.77
N GLU A 232 -17.28 -10.46 5.56
CA GLU A 232 -18.56 -10.28 4.87
C GLU A 232 -19.49 -9.35 5.65
N GLU A 233 -19.56 -9.51 6.97
CA GLU A 233 -20.32 -8.61 7.85
C GLU A 233 -19.82 -7.16 7.76
N ARG A 234 -18.50 -6.95 7.79
CA ARG A 234 -17.90 -5.61 7.71
C ARG A 234 -18.08 -4.98 6.34
N LEU A 235 -17.99 -5.78 5.27
CA LEU A 235 -18.32 -5.34 3.91
C LEU A 235 -19.81 -4.94 3.81
N ALA A 236 -20.72 -5.74 4.40
CA ALA A 236 -22.16 -5.46 4.42
C ALA A 236 -22.53 -4.21 5.24
N ARG A 237 -21.68 -3.83 6.21
CA ARG A 237 -21.78 -2.57 6.97
C ARG A 237 -21.17 -1.36 6.25
N ASP A 238 -20.75 -1.54 4.99
CA ASP A 238 -20.13 -0.50 4.16
C ASP A 238 -18.82 0.06 4.74
N GLU A 239 -18.10 -0.73 5.57
CA GLU A 239 -16.86 -0.28 6.20
C GLU A 239 -15.73 -0.04 5.19
N PHE A 240 -15.71 -0.76 4.08
CA PHE A 240 -14.77 -0.58 2.96
C PHE A 240 -15.40 -1.13 1.68
N ASP A 241 -14.81 -0.82 0.52
CA ASP A 241 -15.46 -1.06 -0.79
C ASP A 241 -14.87 -2.27 -1.52
N LEU A 242 -13.59 -2.55 -1.28
CA LEU A 242 -12.88 -3.67 -1.88
C LEU A 242 -12.01 -4.39 -0.85
N VAL A 243 -11.75 -5.67 -1.11
CA VAL A 243 -10.85 -6.51 -0.32
C VAL A 243 -9.70 -6.98 -1.21
N ALA A 244 -8.46 -6.60 -0.87
CA ALA A 244 -7.30 -7.14 -1.55
C ALA A 244 -6.89 -8.49 -0.94
N VAL A 245 -6.72 -9.48 -1.81
CA VAL A 245 -6.36 -10.85 -1.45
C VAL A 245 -5.02 -11.18 -2.10
N GLY A 246 -4.09 -11.72 -1.32
CA GLY A 246 -2.75 -12.07 -1.79
C GLY A 246 -2.50 -13.58 -1.70
N ARG A 247 -1.91 -14.01 -0.57
CA ARG A 247 -1.50 -15.40 -0.29
C ARG A 247 -2.57 -16.46 -0.62
N ALA A 248 -3.84 -16.20 -0.32
CA ALA A 248 -4.91 -17.15 -0.61
C ALA A 248 -5.10 -17.40 -2.12
N LEU A 249 -4.87 -16.39 -2.98
CA LEU A 249 -4.92 -16.55 -4.44
C LEU A 249 -3.71 -17.28 -5.02
N LEU A 250 -2.54 -17.20 -4.35
CA LEU A 250 -1.36 -17.98 -4.75
C LEU A 250 -1.56 -19.47 -4.46
N GLN A 251 -2.16 -19.76 -3.30
CA GLN A 251 -2.55 -21.11 -2.92
C GLN A 251 -3.62 -21.68 -3.86
N ASP A 252 -4.62 -20.86 -4.19
CA ASP A 252 -5.79 -21.30 -4.95
C ASP A 252 -6.21 -20.21 -5.96
N PRO A 253 -5.87 -20.33 -7.25
CA PRO A 253 -6.28 -19.35 -8.25
C PRO A 253 -7.80 -19.33 -8.48
N ALA A 254 -8.54 -20.35 -8.03
CA ALA A 254 -10.01 -20.39 -8.08
C ALA A 254 -10.67 -19.83 -6.80
N TRP A 255 -9.90 -19.35 -5.82
CA TRP A 255 -10.38 -18.88 -4.51
C TRP A 255 -11.58 -17.92 -4.62
N ALA A 256 -11.46 -16.88 -5.45
CA ALA A 256 -12.51 -15.87 -5.61
C ALA A 256 -13.80 -16.48 -6.21
N ARG A 257 -13.66 -17.45 -7.14
CA ARG A 257 -14.80 -18.15 -7.73
C ARG A 257 -15.48 -19.05 -6.68
N LYS A 258 -14.70 -19.79 -5.89
CA LYS A 258 -15.22 -20.66 -4.84
C LYS A 258 -16.04 -19.87 -3.83
N ILE A 259 -15.54 -18.72 -3.38
CA ILE A 259 -16.28 -17.85 -2.46
C ILE A 259 -17.56 -17.33 -3.09
N HIS A 260 -17.49 -16.84 -4.34
CA HIS A 260 -18.68 -16.39 -5.05
C HIS A 260 -19.75 -17.48 -5.20
N GLU A 261 -19.33 -18.74 -5.36
CA GLU A 261 -20.20 -19.92 -5.49
C GLU A 261 -20.59 -20.54 -4.13
N GLY A 262 -20.13 -19.98 -3.01
CA GLY A 262 -20.41 -20.50 -1.66
C GLY A 262 -19.66 -21.79 -1.30
N ARG A 263 -18.62 -22.16 -2.04
CA ARG A 263 -17.82 -23.38 -1.88
C ARG A 263 -16.64 -23.16 -0.92
N THR A 264 -16.91 -22.58 0.25
CA THR A 264 -15.87 -22.18 1.22
C THR A 264 -15.20 -23.37 1.89
N GLU A 265 -15.87 -24.52 1.93
CA GLU A 265 -15.34 -25.80 2.38
C GLU A 265 -14.24 -26.37 1.46
N GLU A 266 -14.13 -25.88 0.22
CA GLU A 266 -13.08 -26.26 -0.72
C GLU A 266 -11.81 -25.39 -0.62
N LEU A 267 -11.78 -24.42 0.30
CA LEU A 267 -10.62 -23.58 0.52
C LEU A 267 -9.54 -24.37 1.27
N THR A 268 -8.31 -24.30 0.76
CA THR A 268 -7.16 -24.98 1.37
C THR A 268 -6.33 -24.01 2.19
N ASP A 269 -5.68 -24.52 3.23
CA ASP A 269 -4.68 -23.77 3.99
C ASP A 269 -3.55 -23.26 3.07
N TYR A 270 -2.96 -22.13 3.45
CA TYR A 270 -1.80 -21.61 2.72
C TYR A 270 -0.57 -22.45 3.03
N ASP A 271 0.05 -22.98 1.97
CA ASP A 271 1.37 -23.59 2.00
C ASP A 271 2.41 -22.63 1.40
N ALA A 272 3.52 -22.43 2.09
CA ALA A 272 4.65 -21.64 1.58
C ALA A 272 5.22 -22.23 0.28
N ALA A 273 5.07 -23.53 0.05
CA ALA A 273 5.45 -24.19 -1.20
C ALA A 273 4.71 -23.61 -2.43
N SER A 274 3.51 -23.05 -2.25
CA SER A 274 2.75 -22.42 -3.34
C SER A 274 3.42 -21.16 -3.88
N LEU A 275 4.42 -20.59 -3.18
CA LEU A 275 5.25 -19.50 -3.74
C LEU A 275 6.21 -19.98 -4.83
N ALA A 276 6.56 -21.27 -4.85
CA ALA A 276 7.51 -21.84 -5.79
C ALA A 276 6.88 -22.24 -7.14
N THR A 277 5.55 -22.23 -7.21
CA THR A 277 4.79 -22.64 -8.40
C THR A 277 3.85 -21.52 -8.82
N LEU A 278 3.84 -21.17 -10.11
CA LEU A 278 2.77 -20.37 -10.69
C LEU A 278 1.64 -21.35 -11.01
N SER A 279 0.59 -21.35 -10.20
CA SER A 279 -0.62 -22.16 -10.38
C SER A 279 -1.47 -21.69 -11.55
#